data_AF-A0A1V5XYQ0-F1
#
_entry.id   AF-A0A1V5XYQ0-F1
#
_cell.length_a   1.000
_cell.length_b   1.000
_cell.length_c   1.000
_cell.angle_alpha   90.00
_cell.angle_beta   90.00
_cell.angle_gamma   90.00
#
_symmetry.space_group_name_H-M   'P 1'
#
loop_
_entity.id
_entity.type
_entity.pdbx_description
1 polymer ?
#
loop_
_entity_poly.entity_id
_entity_poly.type
_entity_poly.pdbx_seq_one_letter_code
_entity_poly.pdbx_strand_id
1 'polypeptide(L)'
;MIIAKVVGHVWATKKEDSLSGLKLMVVKKLSGGESFVAVDVVGAGIGERVLTVSGSTARRAVGKDDLPVDCAIVGIIDAIEVDKEARTKNE
;
A
#
# COMPACT_ATOMS: atom_id res chain seq x y z
N MET A 1 -7.96 2.17 -6.04
CA MET A 1 -7.41 1.64 -4.77
C MET A 1 -7.26 0.14 -4.90
N ILE A 2 -6.31 -0.48 -4.22
CA ILE A 2 -6.02 -1.92 -4.33
C ILE A 2 -5.92 -2.52 -2.93
N ILE A 3 -6.52 -3.71 -2.75
CA ILE A 3 -6.34 -4.49 -1.53
C ILE A 3 -5.07 -5.32 -1.65
N ALA A 4 -4.16 -5.13 -0.71
CA ALA A 4 -2.88 -5.82 -0.65
C ALA A 4 -2.62 -6.38 0.75
N LYS A 5 -1.59 -7.22 0.87
CA LYS A 5 -1.05 -7.69 2.15
C LYS A 5 0.38 -7.16 2.30
N VAL A 6 0.71 -6.65 3.48
CA VAL A 6 2.09 -6.28 3.81
C VAL A 6 2.93 -7.54 3.98
N VAL A 7 4.02 -7.63 3.23
CA VAL A 7 4.91 -8.80 3.20
C VAL A 7 6.35 -8.48 3.60
N GLY A 8 6.69 -7.21 3.82
CA GLY A 8 8.02 -6.83 4.29
C GLY A 8 8.24 -5.33 4.37
N HIS A 9 9.48 -4.96 4.64
CA HIS A 9 9.96 -3.58 4.68
C HIS A 9 11.05 -3.35 3.63
N VAL A 10 11.22 -2.10 3.21
CA VAL A 10 12.35 -1.66 2.40
C VAL A 10 13.19 -0.66 3.19
N TRP A 11 14.48 -0.92 3.30
CA TRP A 11 15.45 0.03 3.85
C TRP A 11 16.32 0.59 2.75
N ALA A 12 16.25 1.91 2.55
CA ALA A 12 17.11 2.64 1.63
C ALA A 12 17.92 3.68 2.41
N THR A 13 19.22 3.43 2.57
CA THR A 13 20.16 4.35 3.24
C THR A 13 20.48 5.54 2.35
N LYS A 14 20.71 5.30 1.05
CA LYS A 14 20.85 6.32 0.01
C LYS A 14 19.55 6.43 -0.79
N LYS A 15 18.85 7.54 -0.65
CA LYS A 15 17.56 7.86 -1.29
C LYS A 15 17.43 9.36 -1.44
N GLU A 16 16.47 9.81 -2.24
CA GLU A 16 16.14 11.23 -2.34
C GLU A 16 15.67 11.74 -0.96
N ASP A 17 16.09 12.95 -0.59
CA ASP A 17 15.99 13.46 0.78
C ASP A 17 14.54 13.59 1.26
N SER A 18 13.60 13.88 0.36
CA SER A 18 12.18 14.00 0.68
C SER A 18 11.53 12.67 1.10
N LEU A 19 12.14 11.53 0.74
CA LEU A 19 11.74 10.20 1.22
C LEU A 19 12.24 9.87 2.62
N SER A 20 13.08 10.72 3.22
CA SER A 20 13.56 10.52 4.58
C SER A 20 12.43 10.57 5.60
N GLY A 21 12.46 9.64 6.57
CA GLY A 21 11.44 9.49 7.59
C GLY A 21 10.17 8.76 7.15
N LEU A 22 10.00 8.46 5.85
CA LEU A 22 8.87 7.67 5.37
C LEU A 22 9.11 6.17 5.57
N LYS A 23 8.06 5.46 5.98
CA LYS A 23 8.10 3.99 6.11
C LYS A 23 7.80 3.37 4.75
N LEU A 24 8.76 2.62 4.20
CA LEU A 24 8.60 1.93 2.91
C LEU A 24 8.28 0.45 3.16
N MET A 25 7.14 0.01 2.63
CA MET A 25 6.60 -1.32 2.85
C MET A 25 6.53 -2.10 1.53
N VAL A 26 6.90 -3.37 1.56
CA VAL A 26 6.62 -4.29 0.45
C VAL A 26 5.21 -4.84 0.63
N VAL A 27 4.37 -4.70 -0.38
CA VAL A 27 2.99 -5.18 -0.38
C VAL A 27 2.72 -6.06 -1.60
N LYS A 28 1.87 -7.07 -1.42
CA LYS A 28 1.44 -7.98 -2.49
C LYS A 28 -0.08 -7.90 -2.66
N LYS A 29 -0.54 -7.70 -3.90
CA LYS A 29 -1.99 -7.65 -4.20
C LYS A 29 -2.67 -8.95 -3.78
N LEU A 30 -3.86 -8.88 -3.18
CA LEU A 30 -4.61 -10.09 -2.82
C LEU A 30 -5.13 -10.86 -4.04
N SER A 31 -5.39 -10.16 -5.15
CA SER A 31 -5.80 -10.77 -6.42
C SER A 31 -4.67 -11.54 -7.13
N GLY A 32 -3.48 -11.63 -6.54
CA GLY A 32 -2.29 -12.18 -7.19
C GLY A 32 -1.50 -11.13 -8.00
N GLY A 33 -0.35 -11.56 -8.52
CA GLY A 33 0.62 -10.73 -9.24
C GLY A 33 1.87 -10.37 -8.43
N GLU A 34 2.61 -9.40 -8.95
CA GLU A 34 3.89 -8.96 -8.39
C GLU A 34 3.73 -8.11 -7.13
N SER A 35 4.78 -8.13 -6.29
CA SER A 35 4.86 -7.26 -5.13
C SER A 35 5.33 -5.87 -5.56
N PHE A 36 4.88 -4.84 -4.86
CA PHE A 36 5.25 -3.45 -5.10
C PHE A 36 5.54 -2.75 -3.77
N VAL A 37 6.16 -1.57 -3.85
CA VAL A 37 6.49 -0.77 -2.68
C VAL A 37 5.41 0.28 -2.47
N ALA A 38 5.01 0.49 -1.22
CA ALA A 38 4.10 1.57 -0.84
C ALA A 38 4.63 2.29 0.41
N VAL A 39 4.41 3.60 0.47
CA VAL A 39 4.65 4.38 1.70
C VAL A 39 3.54 4.10 2.70
N ASP A 40 3.90 3.76 3.94
CA ASP A 40 2.96 3.59 5.03
C ASP A 40 2.74 4.90 5.78
N VAL A 41 1.49 5.38 5.79
CA VAL A 41 1.06 6.56 6.55
C VAL A 41 0.12 6.22 7.70
N VAL A 42 -0.20 4.94 7.92
CA VAL A 42 -1.17 4.49 8.93
C VAL A 42 -0.55 3.59 10.01
N GLY A 43 0.68 3.12 9.83
CA GLY A 43 1.37 2.27 10.80
C GLY A 43 1.14 0.78 10.60
N ALA A 44 0.99 0.33 9.36
CA ALA A 44 0.73 -1.07 9.04
C ALA A 44 1.91 -2.00 9.37
N GLY A 45 1.59 -3.17 9.91
CA GLY A 45 2.52 -4.25 10.23
C GLY A 45 2.60 -5.33 9.14
N ILE A 46 3.68 -6.12 9.16
CA ILE A 46 3.81 -7.30 8.29
C ILE A 46 2.67 -8.28 8.61
N GLY A 47 2.03 -8.80 7.57
CA GLY A 47 0.91 -9.74 7.68
C GLY A 47 -0.46 -9.08 7.59
N GLU A 48 -0.55 -7.77 7.77
CA GLU A 48 -1.81 -7.04 7.70
C GLU A 48 -2.33 -6.90 6.27
N ARG A 49 -3.66 -6.93 6.12
CA ARG A 49 -4.33 -6.55 4.88
C ARG A 49 -4.49 -5.04 4.89
N VAL A 50 -4.16 -4.42 3.78
CA VAL A 50 -4.09 -2.98 3.65
C VAL A 50 -4.76 -2.51 2.37
N LEU A 51 -5.21 -1.26 2.40
CA LEU A 51 -5.78 -0.57 1.27
C LEU A 51 -4.77 0.45 0.74
N THR A 52 -4.44 0.35 -0.55
CA THR A 52 -3.47 1.25 -1.19
C THR A 52 -4.12 2.19 -2.21
N VAL A 53 -3.58 3.39 -2.32
CA VAL A 53 -3.84 4.35 -3.40
C VAL A 53 -2.60 4.47 -4.29
N SER A 54 -2.76 4.97 -5.51
CA SER A 54 -1.65 5.14 -6.45
C SER A 54 -1.70 6.46 -7.22
N GLY A 55 -0.59 6.83 -7.85
CA GLY A 55 -0.44 8.06 -8.62
C GLY A 55 -0.42 9.32 -7.75
N SER A 56 -0.95 10.43 -8.26
CA SER A 56 -0.97 11.72 -7.54
C SER A 56 -1.69 11.66 -6.19
N THR A 57 -2.69 10.77 -6.05
CA THR A 57 -3.42 10.57 -4.79
C THR A 57 -2.53 10.01 -3.68
N ALA A 58 -1.48 9.25 -4.02
CA ALA A 58 -0.51 8.76 -3.04
C ALA A 58 0.28 9.90 -2.41
N ARG A 59 0.77 10.85 -3.23
CA ARG A 59 1.49 12.05 -2.74
C ARG A 59 0.64 12.89 -1.78
N ARG A 60 -0.63 13.09 -2.15
CA ARG A 60 -1.62 13.76 -1.28
C ARG A 60 -1.85 13.02 0.03
N ALA A 61 -1.92 11.69 0.00
CA ALA A 61 -2.10 10.87 1.20
C ALA A 61 -0.88 10.93 2.14
N VAL A 62 0.34 11.07 1.61
CA VAL A 62 1.55 11.33 2.40
C VAL A 62 1.62 12.79 2.91
N GLY A 63 0.79 13.69 2.37
CA GLY A 63 0.71 15.09 2.79
C GLY A 63 1.77 16.00 2.16
N LYS A 64 2.40 15.57 1.05
CA LYS A 64 3.42 16.34 0.34
C LYS A 64 3.33 16.07 -1.17
N ASP A 65 3.03 17.11 -1.95
CA ASP A 65 2.72 16.96 -3.38
C ASP A 65 3.95 16.73 -4.28
N ASP A 66 5.14 17.12 -3.82
CA ASP A 66 6.41 17.02 -4.58
C ASP A 66 7.21 15.74 -4.28
N LEU A 67 6.63 14.78 -3.55
CA LEU A 67 7.32 13.52 -3.23
C LEU A 67 7.45 12.60 -4.44
N PRO A 68 8.58 11.89 -4.61
CA PRO A 68 8.71 10.81 -5.59
C PRO A 68 8.02 9.53 -5.08
N VAL A 69 6.70 9.61 -4.84
CA VAL A 69 5.86 8.52 -4.33
C VAL A 69 4.68 8.31 -5.27
N ASP A 70 4.49 7.06 -5.69
CA ASP A 70 3.41 6.64 -6.59
C ASP A 70 2.43 5.66 -5.94
N CYS A 71 2.71 5.20 -4.71
CA CYS A 71 1.82 4.33 -3.94
C CYS A 71 1.92 4.58 -2.43
N ALA A 72 0.76 4.58 -1.76
CA ALA A 72 0.67 4.74 -0.31
C ALA A 72 -0.38 3.79 0.29
N ILE A 73 -0.08 3.24 1.47
CA ILE A 73 -1.03 2.53 2.32
C ILE A 73 -1.84 3.58 3.08
N VAL A 74 -3.16 3.58 2.88
CA VAL A 74 -4.08 4.57 3.45
C VAL A 74 -5.06 3.97 4.46
N GLY A 75 -5.00 2.66 4.69
CA GLY A 75 -5.83 2.00 5.68
C GLY A 75 -5.41 0.55 5.93
N ILE A 76 -5.68 0.09 7.15
CA ILE A 76 -5.58 -1.31 7.57
C ILE A 76 -7.00 -1.91 7.53
N ILE A 77 -7.12 -3.14 7.03
CA ILE A 77 -8.43 -3.76 6.75
C ILE A 77 -8.75 -4.81 7.82
N ASP A 78 -9.74 -4.50 8.66
CA ASP A 78 -10.26 -5.41 9.67
C ASP A 78 -11.10 -6.55 9.04
N ALA A 79 -12.04 -6.18 8.18
CA ALA A 79 -12.96 -7.12 7.52
C ALA A 79 -13.26 -6.72 6.08
N ILE A 80 -13.57 -7.71 5.25
CA ILE A 80 -14.05 -7.53 3.89
C ILE A 80 -15.35 -8.33 3.76
N GLU A 81 -16.46 -7.62 3.62
CA GLU A 81 -17.77 -8.20 3.32
C GLU A 81 -18.08 -7.95 1.85
N VAL A 82 -18.37 -9.02 1.13
CA VAL A 82 -18.72 -8.98 -0.30
C VAL A 82 -19.96 -9.83 -0.48
N ASP A 83 -20.88 -9.36 -1.32
CA ASP A 83 -22.06 -10.14 -1.69
C ASP A 83 -21.64 -11.50 -2.27
N LYS A 84 -22.37 -12.54 -1.88
CA LYS A 84 -22.12 -13.93 -2.27
C LYS A 84 -22.15 -14.10 -3.79
N GLU A 85 -23.01 -13.36 -4.49
CA GLU A 85 -23.14 -13.41 -5.95
C GLU A 85 -21.94 -12.78 -6.69
N ALA A 86 -21.20 -11.88 -6.05
CA ALA A 86 -20.02 -11.24 -6.64
C ALA A 86 -18.74 -12.08 -6.50
N ARG A 87 -18.75 -13.14 -5.69
CA ARG A 87 -17.59 -14.04 -5.45
C ARG A 87 -17.42 -15.12 -6.53
N THR A 88 -18.49 -15.52 -7.22
CA THR A 88 -18.54 -16.70 -8.09
C THR A 88 -18.14 -16.46 -9.55
N LYS A 89 -17.77 -15.24 -9.95
CA LYS A 89 -17.40 -14.95 -11.36
C LYS A 89 -15.94 -15.15 -11.74
N ASN A 90 -15.07 -15.58 -10.81
CA ASN A 90 -13.63 -15.69 -11.03
C ASN A 90 -13.03 -17.07 -10.65
N GLU A 91 -13.77 -18.16 -10.90
CA GLU A 91 -13.21 -19.52 -10.92
C GLU A 91 -13.31 -20.11 -12.34
#